data_AF-S9ZHH7-F1
#
_entry.id   AF-S9ZHH7-F1
#
_cell.length_a   1.000
_cell.length_b   1.000
_cell.length_c   1.000
_cell.angle_alpha   90.00
_cell.angle_beta   90.00
_cell.angle_gamma   90.00
#
_symmetry.space_group_name_H-M   'P 1'
#
loop_
_entity.id
_entity.type
_entity.pdbx_description
1 polymer ?
#
loop_
_entity_poly.entity_id
_entity_poly.type
_entity_poly.pdbx_seq_one_letter_code
_entity_poly.pdbx_strand_id
1 'polypeptide(L)'
;MDYILSIIGPLAEGSLVTLKLFFITLSLALPLGLALALIRISNNRAASTAVNGYIWLMRGTPLMLQLLFVYYALPFLPVVGVRLPDFPAAILAFTLNYAAYFAEIFRAGIQSIDRGQYEGARVLGFSYGQTMRRIVLPQVVKRILPPMSNETITLVKDTSLIYVLALNDLLRAARGIVQRDFTITPFVVAAAFYLFMTLVLTWFFQRLEKRHAVYD
;
A
#
# COMPACT_ATOMS: atom_id res chain seq x y z
N MET A 1 11.00 -34.95 0.61
CA MET A 1 11.65 -33.88 1.40
C MET A 1 12.65 -33.12 0.54
N ASP A 2 13.56 -33.83 -0.14
CA ASP A 2 14.66 -33.26 -0.93
C ASP A 2 14.20 -32.33 -2.06
N TYR A 3 13.10 -32.67 -2.74
CA TYR A 3 12.51 -31.80 -3.76
C TYR A 3 12.09 -30.43 -3.19
N ILE A 4 11.42 -30.41 -2.04
CA ILE A 4 10.98 -29.16 -1.38
C ILE A 4 12.21 -28.34 -0.98
N LEU A 5 13.23 -28.99 -0.40
CA LEU A 5 14.47 -28.31 -0.01
C LEU A 5 15.18 -27.67 -1.22
N SER A 6 15.15 -28.32 -2.39
CA SER A 6 15.79 -27.80 -3.61
C SER A 6 15.12 -26.54 -4.18
N ILE A 7 13.82 -26.35 -3.93
CA ILE A 7 13.06 -25.19 -4.47
C ILE A 7 12.95 -24.02 -3.48
N ILE A 8 13.28 -24.22 -2.20
CA ILE A 8 13.24 -23.16 -1.17
C ILE A 8 14.19 -22.01 -1.53
N GLY A 9 15.41 -22.30 -2.00
CA GLY A 9 16.41 -21.28 -2.35
C GLY A 9 15.90 -20.29 -3.40
N PRO A 10 15.51 -20.76 -4.60
CA PRO A 10 14.94 -19.89 -5.63
C PRO A 10 13.68 -19.11 -5.21
N LEU A 11 12.81 -19.73 -4.40
CA LEU A 11 11.62 -19.05 -3.88
C LEU A 11 11.96 -17.98 -2.83
N ALA A 12 12.97 -18.22 -2.00
CA ALA A 12 13.48 -17.22 -1.06
C ALA A 12 14.08 -16.02 -1.80
N GLU A 13 14.83 -16.23 -2.88
CA GLU A 13 15.34 -15.14 -3.73
C GLU A 13 14.21 -14.33 -4.36
N GLY A 14 13.18 -14.97 -4.90
CA GLY A 14 11.99 -14.29 -5.40
C GLY A 14 11.26 -13.49 -4.31
N SER A 15 11.24 -14.01 -3.08
CA SER A 15 10.65 -13.32 -1.92
C SER A 15 11.40 -12.04 -1.57
N LEU A 16 12.71 -11.95 -1.82
CA LEU A 16 13.47 -10.72 -1.62
C LEU A 16 13.02 -9.61 -2.58
N VAL A 17 12.66 -9.95 -3.82
CA VAL A 17 12.12 -8.99 -4.79
C VAL A 17 10.74 -8.50 -4.35
N THR A 18 9.87 -9.42 -3.91
CA THR A 18 8.57 -9.10 -3.29
C THR A 18 8.73 -8.13 -2.12
N LEU A 19 9.62 -8.42 -1.17
CA LEU A 19 9.84 -7.57 0.00
C LEU A 19 10.45 -6.21 -0.38
N LYS A 20 11.40 -6.17 -1.33
CA LYS A 20 11.97 -4.91 -1.82
C LYS A 20 10.89 -4.00 -2.41
N LEU A 21 10.04 -4.53 -3.28
CA LEU A 21 8.93 -3.77 -3.84
C LEU A 21 7.98 -3.29 -2.74
N PHE A 22 7.57 -4.20 -1.85
CA PHE A 22 6.68 -3.88 -0.73
C PHE A 22 7.20 -2.71 0.12
N PHE A 23 8.45 -2.76 0.58
CA PHE A 23 9.01 -1.71 1.45
C PHE A 23 9.20 -0.39 0.73
N ILE A 24 9.63 -0.40 -0.54
CA ILE A 24 9.79 0.82 -1.33
C ILE A 24 8.42 1.46 -1.59
N THR A 25 7.44 0.68 -2.05
CA THR A 25 6.08 1.16 -2.27
C THR A 25 5.50 1.75 -1.01
N LEU A 26 5.58 1.04 0.13
CA LEU A 26 5.02 1.53 1.40
C LEU A 26 5.69 2.84 1.83
N SER A 27 7.01 2.94 1.71
CA SER A 27 7.79 4.14 2.09
C SER A 27 7.42 5.37 1.25
N LEU A 28 7.03 5.19 -0.01
CA LEU A 28 6.65 6.27 -0.91
C LEU A 28 5.14 6.58 -0.85
N ALA A 29 4.30 5.55 -0.76
CA ALA A 29 2.85 5.67 -0.78
C ALA A 29 2.30 6.27 0.51
N LEU A 30 2.91 6.01 1.67
CA LEU A 30 2.46 6.56 2.95
C LEU A 30 2.58 8.10 3.00
N PRO A 31 3.75 8.73 2.73
CA PRO A 31 3.86 10.18 2.69
C PRO A 31 2.99 10.81 1.60
N LEU A 32 2.96 10.20 0.41
CA LEU A 32 2.15 10.70 -0.70
C LEU A 32 0.65 10.65 -0.37
N GLY A 33 0.18 9.54 0.20
CA GLY A 33 -1.21 9.39 0.64
C GLY A 33 -1.58 10.41 1.71
N LEU A 34 -0.71 10.65 2.69
CA LEU A 34 -0.93 11.70 3.69
C LEU A 34 -1.02 13.09 3.06
N ALA A 35 -0.11 13.44 2.15
CA ALA A 35 -0.12 14.71 1.45
C ALA A 35 -1.42 14.91 0.64
N LEU A 36 -1.84 13.88 -0.11
CA LEU A 36 -3.09 13.89 -0.87
C LEU A 36 -4.31 14.03 0.05
N ALA A 37 -4.34 13.35 1.20
CA ALA A 37 -5.42 13.48 2.17
C ALA A 37 -5.54 14.91 2.71
N LEU A 38 -4.43 15.55 3.03
CA LEU A 38 -4.41 16.94 3.51
C LEU A 38 -4.90 17.92 2.43
N ILE A 39 -4.47 17.74 1.17
CA ILE A 39 -4.98 18.54 0.04
C ILE A 39 -6.48 18.33 -0.12
N ARG A 40 -6.96 17.09 0.02
CA ARG A 40 -8.37 16.72 -0.14
C ARG A 40 -9.27 17.38 0.91
N ILE A 41 -8.79 17.54 2.15
CA ILE A 41 -9.52 18.20 3.25
C ILE A 41 -9.35 19.74 3.22
N SER A 42 -8.41 20.27 2.43
CA SER A 42 -8.17 21.70 2.37
C SER A 42 -9.36 22.49 1.81
N ASN A 43 -9.43 23.78 2.13
CA ASN A 43 -10.45 24.70 1.62
C ASN A 43 -10.28 25.01 0.11
N ASN A 44 -9.15 24.64 -0.52
CA ASN A 44 -8.92 24.87 -1.93
C ASN A 44 -9.73 23.87 -2.77
N ARG A 45 -10.89 24.32 -3.26
CA ARG A 45 -11.84 23.49 -4.04
C ARG A 45 -11.21 22.90 -5.30
N ALA A 46 -10.36 23.67 -6.01
CA ALA A 46 -9.74 23.20 -7.23
C ALA A 46 -8.76 22.04 -6.94
N ALA A 47 -7.87 22.23 -5.97
CA ALA A 47 -6.91 21.20 -5.57
C ALA A 47 -7.61 19.96 -4.99
N SER A 48 -8.62 20.16 -4.14
CA SER A 48 -9.42 19.06 -3.59
C SER A 48 -10.15 18.27 -4.68
N THR A 49 -10.69 18.94 -5.71
CA THR A 49 -11.37 18.27 -6.83
C THR A 49 -10.39 17.49 -7.71
N ALA A 50 -9.21 18.05 -8.00
CA ALA A 50 -8.17 17.35 -8.74
C ALA A 50 -7.71 16.06 -8.03
N VAL A 51 -7.46 16.14 -6.71
CA VAL A 51 -7.11 14.97 -5.90
C VAL A 51 -8.26 13.96 -5.85
N ASN A 52 -9.52 14.42 -5.83
CA ASN A 52 -10.66 13.51 -5.93
C ASN A 52 -10.64 12.70 -7.23
N GLY A 53 -10.39 13.38 -8.35
CA GLY A 53 -10.32 12.74 -9.66
C GLY A 53 -9.22 11.68 -9.69
N TYR A 54 -8.04 12.00 -9.15
CA TYR A 54 -6.95 11.05 -8.97
C TYR A 54 -7.35 9.84 -8.11
N ILE A 55 -7.94 10.07 -6.93
CA ILE A 55 -8.36 8.99 -6.02
C ILE A 55 -9.41 8.10 -6.69
N TRP A 56 -10.40 8.71 -7.34
CA TRP A 56 -11.45 8.00 -8.07
C TRP A 56 -10.87 7.14 -9.19
N LEU A 57 -9.93 7.67 -9.98
CA LEU A 57 -9.27 6.92 -11.05
C LEU A 57 -8.45 5.75 -10.49
N MET A 58 -7.60 6.00 -9.50
CA MET A 58 -6.67 5.00 -8.97
C MET A 58 -7.39 3.88 -8.22
N ARG A 59 -8.45 4.19 -7.46
CA ARG A 59 -9.25 3.17 -6.75
C ARG A 59 -10.33 2.54 -7.62
N GLY A 60 -10.73 3.21 -8.70
CA GLY A 60 -11.74 2.74 -9.66
C GLY A 60 -11.18 1.86 -10.78
N THR A 61 -9.86 1.72 -10.89
CA THR A 61 -9.20 0.91 -11.93
C THR A 61 -8.32 -0.19 -11.33
N PRO A 62 -8.25 -1.39 -11.94
CA PRO A 62 -7.41 -2.47 -11.47
C PRO A 62 -5.92 -2.11 -11.45
N LEU A 63 -5.21 -2.44 -10.37
CA LEU A 63 -3.75 -2.25 -10.25
C LEU A 63 -2.98 -2.93 -11.39
N MET A 64 -3.44 -4.11 -11.85
CA MET A 64 -2.81 -4.78 -12.99
C MET A 64 -2.88 -3.94 -14.27
N LEU A 65 -4.00 -3.25 -14.53
CA LEU A 65 -4.11 -2.37 -15.69
C LEU A 65 -3.22 -1.13 -15.52
N GLN A 66 -3.08 -0.61 -14.31
CA GLN A 66 -2.18 0.52 -14.03
C GLN A 66 -0.71 0.14 -14.25
N LEU A 67 -0.31 -1.07 -13.86
CA LEU A 67 1.04 -1.61 -14.16
C LEU A 67 1.29 -1.67 -15.66
N LEU A 68 0.35 -2.26 -16.41
CA LEU A 68 0.46 -2.36 -17.87
C LEU A 68 0.46 -0.98 -18.51
N PHE A 69 -0.35 -0.04 -18.02
CA PHE A 69 -0.38 1.33 -18.50
C PHE A 69 0.96 2.04 -18.27
N VAL A 70 1.51 1.98 -17.06
CA VAL A 70 2.80 2.62 -16.72
C VAL A 70 3.94 2.01 -17.53
N TYR A 71 3.91 0.71 -17.78
CA TYR A 71 4.98 0.04 -18.52
C TYR A 71 4.87 0.22 -20.04
N TYR A 72 3.67 0.04 -20.61
CA TYR A 72 3.47 0.02 -22.06
C TYR A 72 2.94 1.33 -22.64
N ALA A 73 2.07 2.05 -21.94
CA ALA A 73 1.39 3.23 -22.49
C ALA A 73 2.07 4.56 -22.13
N LEU A 74 2.61 4.69 -20.91
CA LEU A 74 3.31 5.89 -20.43
C LEU A 74 4.37 6.41 -21.42
N PRO A 75 5.23 5.58 -22.05
CA PRO A 75 6.26 6.07 -22.97
C PRO A 75 5.71 6.83 -24.19
N PHE A 76 4.45 6.60 -24.54
CA PHE A 76 3.79 7.22 -25.70
C PHE A 76 2.95 8.46 -25.34
N LEU A 77 2.87 8.83 -24.06
CA LEU A 77 2.14 10.03 -23.66
C LEU A 77 2.86 11.30 -24.14
N PRO A 78 2.15 12.24 -24.78
CA PRO A 78 2.72 13.52 -25.16
C PRO A 78 3.22 14.27 -23.91
N VAL A 79 4.35 14.99 -24.03
CA VAL A 79 4.96 15.86 -23.00
C VAL A 79 5.60 15.13 -21.81
N VAL A 80 5.01 14.04 -21.31
CA VAL A 80 5.47 13.33 -20.08
C VAL A 80 5.95 11.90 -20.34
N GLY A 81 5.99 11.46 -21.60
CA GLY A 81 6.33 10.10 -21.96
C GLY A 81 7.75 9.72 -21.56
N VAL A 82 7.87 8.74 -20.66
CA VAL A 82 9.16 8.23 -20.18
C VAL A 82 9.12 6.70 -20.21
N ARG A 83 10.16 6.10 -20.80
CA ARG A 83 10.37 4.65 -20.73
C ARG A 83 11.09 4.30 -19.44
N LEU A 84 10.36 3.70 -18.51
CA LEU A 84 10.90 3.20 -17.26
C LEU A 84 11.34 1.73 -17.43
N PRO A 85 12.43 1.31 -16.77
CA PRO A 85 12.71 -0.10 -16.59
C PRO A 85 11.62 -0.79 -15.76
N ASP A 86 11.55 -2.12 -15.84
CA ASP A 86 10.46 -2.94 -15.31
C ASP A 86 10.19 -2.69 -13.82
N PHE A 87 11.25 -2.64 -12.99
CA PHE A 87 11.12 -2.47 -11.54
C PHE A 87 10.70 -1.04 -11.13
N PRO A 88 11.30 0.05 -11.65
CA PRO A 88 10.78 1.40 -11.47
C PRO A 88 9.35 1.61 -11.97
N ALA A 89 8.96 0.99 -13.08
CA ALA A 89 7.59 1.04 -13.59
C ALA A 89 6.60 0.42 -12.58
N ALA A 90 6.98 -0.74 -12.01
CA ALA A 90 6.21 -1.36 -10.94
C ALA A 90 6.12 -0.45 -9.71
N ILE A 91 7.24 0.11 -9.22
CA ILE A 91 7.25 1.03 -8.08
C ILE A 91 6.30 2.20 -8.33
N LEU A 92 6.37 2.84 -9.49
CA LEU A 92 5.52 3.99 -9.82
C LEU A 92 4.03 3.62 -9.80
N ALA A 93 3.64 2.54 -10.47
CA ALA A 93 2.24 2.09 -10.50
C ALA A 93 1.72 1.76 -9.10
N PHE A 94 2.47 0.97 -8.33
CA PHE A 94 2.10 0.59 -6.97
C PHE A 94 2.04 1.81 -6.03
N THR A 95 3.02 2.71 -6.10
CA THR A 95 3.04 3.92 -5.25
C THR A 95 1.83 4.81 -5.53
N LEU A 96 1.50 5.04 -6.79
CA LEU A 96 0.33 5.86 -7.14
C LEU A 96 -0.98 5.18 -6.70
N ASN A 97 -1.12 3.87 -6.94
CA ASN A 97 -2.29 3.13 -6.51
C ASN A 97 -2.47 3.20 -4.98
N TYR A 98 -1.48 2.73 -4.23
CA TYR A 98 -1.57 2.64 -2.77
C TYR A 98 -1.62 4.00 -2.08
N ALA A 99 -1.03 5.05 -2.67
CA ALA A 99 -1.19 6.41 -2.16
C ALA A 99 -2.66 6.86 -2.20
N ALA A 100 -3.44 6.45 -3.20
CA ALA A 100 -4.87 6.78 -3.26
C ALA A 100 -5.68 6.06 -2.17
N TYR A 101 -5.39 4.79 -1.90
CA TYR A 101 -6.02 4.04 -0.80
C TYR A 101 -5.65 4.62 0.57
N PHE A 102 -4.37 4.90 0.80
CA PHE A 102 -3.92 5.53 2.05
C PHE A 102 -4.48 6.95 2.22
N ALA A 103 -4.58 7.74 1.15
CA ALA A 103 -5.18 9.07 1.22
C ALA A 103 -6.62 9.04 1.73
N GLU A 104 -7.41 8.06 1.27
CA GLU A 104 -8.79 7.89 1.72
C GLU A 104 -8.87 7.42 3.18
N ILE A 105 -7.96 6.54 3.61
CA ILE A 105 -7.90 6.11 5.01
C ILE A 105 -7.53 7.28 5.92
N PHE A 106 -6.50 8.06 5.58
CA PHE A 106 -6.13 9.26 6.34
C PHE A 106 -7.27 10.27 6.38
N ARG A 107 -7.91 10.54 5.24
CA ARG A 107 -9.04 11.47 5.16
C ARG A 107 -10.21 11.02 6.04
N ALA A 108 -10.62 9.76 5.91
CA ALA A 108 -11.71 9.18 6.68
C ALA A 108 -11.40 9.20 8.18
N GLY A 109 -10.16 8.90 8.55
CA GLY A 109 -9.68 9.00 9.92
C GLY A 109 -9.86 10.40 10.51
N ILE A 110 -9.38 11.43 9.81
CA ILE A 110 -9.49 12.84 10.25
C ILE A 110 -10.95 13.27 10.36
N GLN A 111 -11.76 12.95 9.36
CA GLN A 111 -13.19 13.35 9.32
C GLN A 111 -14.08 12.58 10.29
N SER A 112 -13.63 11.42 10.77
CA SER A 112 -14.39 10.65 11.76
C SER A 112 -14.44 11.33 13.13
N ILE A 113 -13.51 12.25 13.43
CA ILE A 113 -13.44 12.92 14.73
C ILE A 113 -14.64 13.86 14.91
N ASP A 114 -15.32 13.72 16.04
CA ASP A 114 -16.52 14.46 16.37
C ASP A 114 -16.27 15.99 16.40
N ARG A 115 -17.23 16.78 15.89
CA ARG A 115 -17.11 18.24 15.84
C ARG A 115 -17.00 18.87 17.22
N GLY A 116 -17.61 18.26 18.24
CA GLY A 116 -17.52 18.67 19.63
C GLY A 116 -16.09 18.64 20.18
N GLN A 117 -15.21 17.76 19.68
CA GLN A 117 -13.78 17.78 20.04
C GLN A 117 -13.09 19.07 19.56
N TYR A 118 -13.44 19.54 18.36
CA TYR A 118 -12.91 20.78 17.82
C TYR A 118 -13.51 22.01 18.53
N GLU A 119 -14.82 21.99 18.78
CA GLU A 119 -15.53 23.07 19.47
C GLU A 119 -15.06 23.21 20.92
N GLY A 120 -14.97 22.10 21.67
CA GLY A 120 -14.46 22.08 23.04
C GLY A 120 -13.01 22.55 23.13
N ALA A 121 -12.15 22.13 22.20
CA ALA A 121 -10.77 22.63 22.14
C ALA A 121 -10.72 24.14 21.91
N ARG A 122 -11.60 24.68 21.07
CA ARG A 122 -11.70 26.12 20.81
C ARG A 122 -12.19 26.90 22.03
N VAL A 123 -13.15 26.37 22.79
CA VAL A 123 -13.62 26.97 24.05
C VAL A 123 -12.50 27.01 25.10
N LEU A 124 -11.66 25.99 25.16
CA LEU A 124 -10.48 25.94 26.02
C LEU A 124 -9.30 26.81 25.53
N GLY A 125 -9.48 27.56 24.43
CA GLY A 125 -8.48 28.47 23.91
C GLY A 125 -7.34 27.80 23.11
N PHE A 126 -7.48 26.53 22.73
CA PHE A 126 -6.48 25.88 21.89
C PHE A 126 -6.47 26.46 20.47
N SER A 127 -5.27 26.70 19.94
CA SER A 127 -5.09 26.99 18.51
C SER A 127 -5.31 25.73 17.68
N TYR A 128 -5.62 25.88 16.38
CA TYR A 128 -5.85 24.75 15.48
C TYR A 128 -4.69 23.74 15.48
N GLY A 129 -3.44 24.22 15.50
CA GLY A 129 -2.25 23.35 15.58
C GLY A 129 -2.15 22.58 16.91
N GLN A 130 -2.55 23.21 18.02
CA GLN A 130 -2.62 22.54 19.32
C GLN A 130 -3.73 21.50 19.34
N THR A 131 -4.92 21.84 18.85
CA THR A 131 -6.06 20.92 18.72
C THR A 131 -5.67 19.71 17.86
N MET A 132 -5.04 19.95 16.72
CA MET A 132 -4.61 18.88 15.81
C MET A 132 -3.58 17.97 16.49
N ARG A 133 -2.51 18.54 17.07
CA ARG A 133 -1.42 17.74 17.67
C ARG A 133 -1.82 17.01 18.94
N ARG A 134 -2.61 17.63 19.82
CA ARG A 134 -2.87 17.13 21.18
C ARG A 134 -4.17 16.33 21.29
N ILE A 135 -5.15 16.59 20.43
CA ILE A 135 -6.50 16.02 20.56
C ILE A 135 -6.81 15.13 19.35
N VAL A 136 -6.74 15.70 18.15
CA VAL A 136 -7.23 15.03 16.92
C VAL A 136 -6.29 13.94 16.45
N LEU A 137 -5.00 14.25 16.20
CA LEU A 137 -4.04 13.29 15.63
C LEU A 137 -3.90 12.01 16.47
N PRO A 138 -3.79 12.07 17.82
CA PRO A 138 -3.75 10.85 18.63
C PRO A 138 -4.97 9.95 18.42
N GLN A 139 -6.17 10.53 18.29
CA GLN A 139 -7.40 9.77 18.03
C GLN A 139 -7.44 9.23 16.59
N VAL A 140 -7.02 10.04 15.61
CA VAL A 140 -6.96 9.64 14.21
C VAL A 140 -6.05 8.44 14.03
N VAL A 141 -4.85 8.44 14.65
CA VAL A 141 -3.90 7.32 14.58
C VAL A 141 -4.55 6.02 15.03
N LYS A 142 -5.30 6.04 16.15
CA LYS A 142 -6.01 4.84 16.64
C LYS A 142 -7.04 4.34 15.63
N ARG A 143 -7.80 5.25 15.01
CA ARG A 143 -8.90 4.93 14.09
C ARG A 143 -8.41 4.45 12.72
N ILE A 144 -7.30 4.98 12.22
CA ILE A 144 -6.76 4.57 10.93
C ILE A 144 -5.88 3.32 11.01
N LEU A 145 -5.35 2.97 12.17
CA LEU A 145 -4.41 1.85 12.29
C LEU A 145 -4.99 0.52 11.77
N PRO A 146 -6.24 0.12 12.08
CA PRO A 146 -6.83 -1.11 11.51
C PRO A 146 -6.97 -1.10 9.98
N PRO A 147 -7.59 -0.09 9.32
CA PRO A 147 -7.64 -0.07 7.85
C PRO A 147 -6.25 0.09 7.20
N MET A 148 -5.31 0.82 7.82
CA MET A 148 -3.92 0.91 7.34
C MET A 148 -3.21 -0.44 7.37
N SER A 149 -3.41 -1.21 8.44
CA SER A 149 -2.90 -2.57 8.61
C SER A 149 -3.42 -3.49 7.50
N ASN A 150 -4.73 -3.47 7.25
CA ASN A 150 -5.37 -4.28 6.21
C ASN A 150 -4.84 -3.95 4.79
N GLU A 151 -4.69 -2.67 4.45
CA GLU A 151 -4.13 -2.28 3.15
C GLU A 151 -2.65 -2.66 3.04
N THR A 152 -1.87 -2.50 4.11
CA THR A 152 -0.45 -2.88 4.11
C THR A 152 -0.28 -4.40 3.94
N ILE A 153 -1.11 -5.22 4.57
CA ILE A 153 -1.12 -6.67 4.37
C ILE A 153 -1.52 -7.03 2.94
N THR A 154 -2.47 -6.29 2.37
CA THR A 154 -2.90 -6.48 0.98
C THR A 154 -1.79 -6.16 -0.01
N LEU A 155 -0.99 -5.12 0.25
CA LEU A 155 0.17 -4.76 -0.56
C LEU A 155 1.15 -5.91 -0.78
N VAL A 156 1.46 -6.69 0.26
CA VAL A 156 2.36 -7.85 0.12
C VAL A 156 1.81 -8.84 -0.90
N LYS A 157 0.50 -9.15 -0.84
CA LYS A 157 -0.14 -10.10 -1.77
C LYS A 157 -0.18 -9.52 -3.18
N ASP A 158 -0.48 -8.23 -3.31
CA ASP A 158 -0.57 -7.56 -4.61
C ASP A 158 0.78 -7.47 -5.32
N THR A 159 1.91 -7.50 -4.60
CA THR A 159 3.24 -7.55 -5.25
C THR A 159 3.37 -8.70 -6.25
N SER A 160 2.61 -9.80 -6.09
CA SER A 160 2.55 -10.91 -7.05
C SER A 160 2.10 -10.49 -8.45
N LEU A 161 1.40 -9.36 -8.59
CA LEU A 161 0.97 -8.83 -9.89
C LEU A 161 2.15 -8.44 -10.78
N ILE A 162 3.33 -8.17 -10.22
CA ILE A 162 4.49 -7.78 -11.03
C ILE A 162 5.01 -8.91 -11.93
N TYR A 163 4.54 -10.14 -11.72
CA TYR A 163 4.87 -11.26 -12.62
C TYR A 163 4.48 -10.95 -14.08
N VAL A 164 3.45 -10.11 -14.31
CA VAL A 164 2.99 -9.69 -15.65
C VAL A 164 4.03 -8.84 -16.39
N LEU A 165 4.92 -8.18 -15.64
CA LEU A 165 6.07 -7.44 -16.17
C LEU A 165 7.33 -8.32 -16.25
N ALA A 166 7.18 -9.64 -16.11
CA ALA A 166 8.28 -10.61 -16.11
C ALA A 166 9.37 -10.39 -15.03
N LEU A 167 9.05 -9.63 -13.98
CA LEU A 167 9.92 -9.49 -12.82
C LEU A 167 10.00 -10.82 -12.06
N ASN A 168 11.20 -11.19 -11.63
CA ASN A 168 11.49 -12.43 -10.92
C ASN A 168 11.11 -12.34 -9.43
N ASP A 169 9.81 -12.15 -9.17
CA ASP A 169 9.22 -12.20 -7.84
C ASP A 169 8.96 -13.66 -7.38
N LEU A 170 8.44 -13.82 -6.16
CA LEU A 170 8.10 -15.13 -5.61
C LEU A 170 7.13 -15.91 -6.51
N LEU A 171 6.09 -15.26 -7.06
CA LEU A 171 5.13 -15.96 -7.91
C LEU A 171 5.75 -16.36 -9.25
N ARG A 172 6.57 -15.50 -9.86
CA ARG A 172 7.32 -15.82 -11.08
C ARG A 172 8.27 -16.99 -10.87
N ALA A 173 9.03 -17.00 -9.77
CA ALA A 173 9.94 -18.09 -9.42
C ALA A 173 9.18 -19.42 -9.30
N ALA A 174 8.06 -19.42 -8.57
CA ALA A 174 7.21 -20.61 -8.43
C ALA A 174 6.68 -21.11 -9.78
N ARG A 175 6.17 -20.21 -10.61
CA ARG A 175 5.64 -20.55 -11.94
C ARG A 175 6.72 -21.13 -12.85
N GLY A 176 7.94 -20.59 -12.81
CA GLY A 176 9.07 -21.10 -13.58
C GLY A 176 9.41 -22.55 -13.21
N ILE A 177 9.43 -22.87 -11.90
CA ILE A 177 9.68 -24.24 -11.42
C ILE A 177 8.52 -25.17 -11.81
N VAL A 178 7.25 -24.73 -11.66
CA VAL A 178 6.07 -25.50 -12.08
C VAL A 178 6.15 -25.88 -13.56
N GLN A 179 6.55 -24.93 -14.41
CA GLN A 179 6.67 -25.16 -15.86
C GLN A 179 7.83 -26.09 -16.22
N ARG A 180 8.93 -26.04 -15.46
CA ARG A 180 10.10 -26.91 -15.67
C ARG A 180 9.84 -28.34 -15.20
N ASP A 181 9.22 -28.48 -14.03
CA ASP A 181 9.12 -29.76 -13.30
C ASP A 181 7.73 -30.41 -13.42
N PHE A 182 6.79 -29.75 -14.12
CA PHE A 182 5.41 -30.20 -14.37
C PHE A 182 4.64 -30.61 -13.10
N THR A 183 4.89 -29.92 -11.99
CA THR A 183 4.24 -30.17 -10.70
C THR A 183 3.75 -28.88 -10.06
N ILE A 184 2.61 -28.94 -9.36
CA ILE A 184 2.00 -27.80 -8.66
C ILE A 184 2.64 -27.50 -7.29
N THR A 185 3.49 -28.40 -6.78
CA THR A 185 4.12 -28.27 -5.45
C THR A 185 4.79 -26.90 -5.20
N PRO A 186 5.50 -26.26 -6.17
CA PRO A 186 6.11 -24.95 -5.93
C PRO A 186 5.10 -23.84 -5.61
N PHE A 187 3.85 -23.90 -6.12
CA PHE A 187 2.82 -22.93 -5.74
C PHE A 187 2.39 -23.10 -4.28
N VAL A 188 2.35 -24.34 -3.77
CA VAL A 188 2.05 -24.60 -2.35
C VAL A 188 3.17 -24.03 -1.47
N VAL A 189 4.43 -24.20 -1.86
CA VAL A 189 5.56 -23.63 -1.13
C VAL A 189 5.53 -22.10 -1.20
N ALA A 190 5.27 -21.50 -2.37
CA ALA A 190 5.11 -20.05 -2.48
C ALA A 190 3.95 -19.50 -1.64
N ALA A 191 2.83 -20.23 -1.55
CA ALA A 191 1.73 -19.87 -0.66
C ALA A 191 2.17 -19.87 0.81
N ALA A 192 3.01 -20.81 1.23
CA ALA A 192 3.59 -20.81 2.58
C ALA A 192 4.48 -19.58 2.83
N PHE A 193 5.27 -19.14 1.85
CA PHE A 193 6.04 -17.89 1.95
C PHE A 193 5.13 -16.66 2.08
N TYR A 194 4.10 -16.53 1.23
CA TYR A 194 3.12 -15.43 1.34
C TYR A 194 2.39 -15.44 2.68
N LEU A 195 1.99 -16.62 3.16
CA LEU A 195 1.34 -16.79 4.45
C LEU A 195 2.28 -16.39 5.60
N PHE A 196 3.55 -16.78 5.54
CA PHE A 196 4.56 -16.41 6.53
C PHE A 196 4.76 -14.88 6.57
N MET A 197 4.95 -14.24 5.40
CA MET A 197 5.08 -12.77 5.32
C MET A 197 3.83 -12.06 5.88
N THR A 198 2.65 -12.56 5.51
CA THR A 198 1.36 -12.04 6.01
C THR A 198 1.21 -12.23 7.52
N LEU A 199 1.62 -13.38 8.05
CA LEU A 199 1.56 -13.69 9.48
C LEU A 199 2.46 -12.75 10.29
N VAL A 200 3.68 -12.49 9.82
CA VAL A 200 4.61 -11.55 10.47
C VAL A 200 4.01 -10.14 10.53
N LEU A 201 3.44 -9.65 9.42
CA LEU A 201 2.78 -8.34 9.39
C LEU A 201 1.53 -8.28 10.27
N THR A 202 0.68 -9.30 10.19
CA THR A 202 -0.54 -9.40 11.00
C THR A 202 -0.20 -9.38 12.49
N TRP A 203 0.77 -10.19 12.90
CA TRP A 203 1.25 -10.23 14.29
C TRP A 203 1.79 -8.88 14.75
N PHE A 204 2.54 -8.19 13.90
CA PHE A 204 3.09 -6.87 14.18
C PHE A 204 1.97 -5.83 14.36
N PHE A 205 1.03 -5.76 13.42
CA PHE A 205 -0.07 -4.81 13.49
C PHE A 205 -1.04 -5.11 14.64
N GLN A 206 -1.35 -6.38 14.92
CA GLN A 206 -2.16 -6.74 16.10
C GLN A 206 -1.51 -6.28 17.41
N ARG A 207 -0.18 -6.34 17.53
CA ARG A 207 0.53 -5.79 18.69
C ARG A 207 0.41 -4.27 18.76
N LEU A 208 0.54 -3.57 17.63
CA LEU A 208 0.35 -2.13 17.57
C LEU A 208 -1.09 -1.73 17.93
N GLU A 209 -2.08 -2.40 17.36
CA GLU A 209 -3.51 -2.17 17.62
C GLU A 209 -3.83 -2.37 19.10
N LYS A 210 -3.39 -3.47 19.72
CA LYS A 210 -3.58 -3.71 21.16
C LYS A 210 -2.98 -2.62 22.05
N ARG A 211 -1.85 -2.05 21.65
CA ARG A 211 -1.23 -0.92 22.37
C ARG A 211 -2.06 0.36 22.28
N HIS A 212 -2.75 0.56 21.17
CA HIS A 212 -3.52 1.77 20.87
C HIS A 212 -5.01 1.67 21.24
N ALA A 213 -5.55 0.45 21.37
CA ALA A 213 -6.93 0.14 21.75
C ALA A 213 -7.26 0.36 23.24
N VAL A 214 -6.31 0.86 24.04
CA VAL A 214 -6.57 1.20 25.44
C VAL A 214 -7.36 2.52 25.47
N TYR A 215 -8.56 2.45 26.06
CA TYR A 215 -9.58 3.51 26.21
C TYR A 215 -10.50 3.72 25.00
N ASP A 216 -11.49 2.84 24.86
CA ASP A 216 -12.89 3.22 24.63
C ASP A 216 -13.68 2.94 25.92
#